data_AF-A0A937MWH4-F1
#
_entry.id   AF-A0A937MWH4-F1
#
_cell.length_a   1.000
_cell.length_b   1.000
_cell.length_c   1.000
_cell.angle_alpha   90.00
_cell.angle_beta   90.00
_cell.angle_gamma   90.00
#
_symmetry.space_group_name_H-M   'P 1'
#
loop_
_entity.id
_entity.type
_entity.pdbx_description
1 polymer ?
#
loop_
_entity_poly.entity_id
_entity_poly.type
_entity_poly.pdbx_seq_one_letter_code
_entity_poly.pdbx_strand_id
1 'polypeptide(L)'
;MDRQVSSKDVPSFEIVEEKIKEIDGSIIVLRIFYIFMHIAYKFQLIKNDKLCSIEIPRKLLEGVRSRNSVLEEELTRILDTNIQHTDCWNKI
;
A
#
# COMPACT_ATOMS: atom_id res chain seq x y z
N MET A 1 -13.63 -0.88 13.63
CA MET A 1 -13.24 0.54 13.49
C MET A 1 -11.88 0.57 12.82
N ASP A 2 -11.76 1.29 11.71
CA ASP A 2 -10.48 1.46 11.02
C ASP A 2 -9.66 2.49 11.78
N ARG A 3 -8.46 2.10 12.23
CA ARG A 3 -7.59 2.97 13.01
C ARG A 3 -6.54 3.55 12.09
N GLN A 4 -6.46 4.89 11.99
CA GLN A 4 -5.32 5.52 11.34
C GLN A 4 -4.05 5.19 12.14
N VAL A 5 -3.01 4.74 11.43
CA VAL A 5 -1.74 4.31 12.02
C VAL A 5 -0.58 5.13 11.45
N SER A 6 0.53 5.19 12.18
CA SER A 6 1.76 5.78 11.68
C SER A 6 2.48 4.80 10.75
N SER A 7 3.29 5.30 9.82
CA SER A 7 4.17 4.46 8.98
C SER A 7 5.07 3.54 9.81
N LYS A 8 5.47 3.96 11.01
CA LYS A 8 6.30 3.19 11.95
C LYS A 8 5.60 1.93 12.49
N ASP A 9 4.27 1.94 12.50
CA ASP A 9 3.46 0.82 13.02
C ASP A 9 3.16 -0.22 11.94
N VAL A 10 3.49 0.08 10.68
CA VAL A 10 3.18 -0.73 9.51
C VAL A 10 4.38 -1.61 9.16
N PRO A 11 4.23 -2.95 9.18
CA PRO A 11 5.31 -3.84 8.78
C PRO A 11 5.77 -3.53 7.36
N SER A 12 7.09 -3.49 7.16
CA SER A 12 7.69 -3.30 5.82
C SER A 12 7.21 -2.06 5.08
N PHE A 13 6.81 -1.00 5.80
CA PHE A 13 6.34 0.25 5.19
C PHE A 13 7.32 0.81 4.15
N GLU A 14 8.62 0.81 4.48
CA GLU A 14 9.68 1.34 3.63
C GLU A 14 9.70 0.61 2.27
N ILE A 15 9.52 -0.71 2.26
CA ILE A 15 9.48 -1.52 1.04
C ILE A 15 8.23 -1.19 0.21
N VAL A 16 7.08 -1.00 0.86
CA VAL A 16 5.85 -0.58 0.17
C VAL A 16 6.02 0.79 -0.46
N GLU A 17 6.57 1.75 0.27
CA GLU A 17 6.80 3.11 -0.22
C GLU A 17 7.80 3.12 -1.38
N GLU A 18 8.89 2.36 -1.27
CA GLU A 18 9.88 2.21 -2.34
C GLU A 18 9.25 1.62 -3.60
N LYS A 19 8.47 0.54 -3.47
CA LYS A 19 7.78 -0.08 -4.62
C LYS A 19 6.76 0.85 -5.27
N ILE A 20 6.02 1.64 -4.49
CA ILE A 20 5.11 2.65 -5.03
C ILE A 20 5.89 3.71 -5.83
N LYS A 21 7.02 4.18 -5.31
CA LYS A 21 7.89 5.16 -5.99
C LYS A 21 8.56 4.58 -7.25
N GLU A 22 8.90 3.30 -7.25
CA GLU A 22 9.42 2.59 -8.43
C GLU A 22 8.37 2.51 -9.54
N ILE A 23 7.11 2.25 -9.20
CA ILE A 23 5.99 2.26 -10.16
C ILE A 23 5.74 3.68 -10.68
N ASP A 24 5.63 4.65 -9.76
CA ASP A 24 5.43 6.05 -10.10
C ASP A 24 5.91 6.98 -8.98
N GLY A 25 7.00 7.69 -9.25
CA GLY A 25 7.62 8.61 -8.29
C GLY A 25 6.79 9.85 -7.92
N SER A 26 5.66 10.10 -8.60
CA SER A 26 4.74 11.20 -8.25
C SER A 26 3.68 10.82 -7.21
N ILE A 27 3.56 9.54 -6.88
CA ILE A 27 2.59 9.05 -5.89
C ILE A 27 3.11 9.29 -4.47
N ILE A 28 2.22 9.80 -3.62
CA ILE A 28 2.50 10.01 -2.20
C ILE A 28 1.57 9.15 -1.35
N VAL A 29 2.11 8.45 -0.35
CA VAL A 29 1.30 7.78 0.68
C VAL A 29 0.76 8.85 1.64
N LEU A 30 -0.53 9.15 1.55
CA LEU A 30 -1.18 10.20 2.33
C LEU A 30 -1.52 9.74 3.76
N ARG A 31 -2.19 8.59 3.89
CA ARG A 31 -2.65 8.02 5.17
C ARG A 31 -2.64 6.51 5.12
N ILE A 32 -2.50 5.88 6.28
CA ILE A 32 -2.56 4.42 6.41
C ILE A 32 -3.56 4.09 7.52
N PHE A 33 -4.41 3.11 7.26
CA PHE A 33 -5.39 2.62 8.22
C PHE A 33 -5.18 1.14 8.46
N TYR A 34 -5.26 0.70 9.70
CA TYR A 34 -5.36 -0.71 10.02
C TYR A 34 -6.83 -1.12 10.10
N ILE A 35 -7.21 -2.06 9.23
CA ILE A 35 -8.56 -2.64 9.16
C ILE A 35 -8.54 -3.95 9.93
N PHE A 36 -9.01 -3.90 11.18
CA PHE A 36 -9.01 -5.07 12.06
C PHE A 36 -9.85 -6.23 11.50
N MET A 37 -10.99 -5.95 10.85
CA MET A 37 -11.86 -6.99 10.31
C MET A 37 -11.20 -7.82 9.20
N HIS A 38 -10.37 -7.19 8.37
CA HIS A 38 -9.70 -7.84 7.23
C HIS A 38 -8.25 -8.23 7.55
N ILE A 39 -7.75 -7.84 8.73
CA ILE A 39 -6.35 -8.00 9.14
C ILE A 39 -5.42 -7.45 8.03
N ALA A 40 -5.72 -6.24 7.57
CA ALA A 40 -5.04 -5.59 6.46
C ALA A 40 -4.72 -4.12 6.77
N TYR A 41 -3.73 -3.58 6.07
CA TYR A 41 -3.41 -2.17 6.07
C TYR A 41 -3.93 -1.54 4.77
N LYS A 42 -4.73 -0.50 4.91
CA LYS A 42 -5.24 0.31 3.79
C LYS A 42 -4.37 1.54 3.61
N PHE A 43 -3.69 1.61 2.47
CA PHE A 43 -2.87 2.74 2.05
C PHE A 43 -3.72 3.67 1.20
N GLN A 44 -3.89 4.90 1.65
CA GLN A 44 -4.42 5.98 0.83
C GLN A 44 -3.26 6.67 0.11
N LEU A 45 -3.29 6.59 -1.22
CA LEU A 45 -2.32 7.18 -2.11
C LEU A 45 -2.93 8.42 -2.75
N ILE A 46 -2.11 9.45 -2.99
CA ILE A 46 -2.51 10.66 -3.70
C ILE A 46 -1.60 10.91 -4.89
N LYS A 47 -2.20 11.27 -6.02
CA LYS A 47 -1.52 11.67 -7.27
C LYS A 47 -2.42 12.63 -8.05
N ASN A 48 -1.91 13.82 -8.41
CA ASN A 48 -2.63 14.81 -9.23
C ASN A 48 -4.09 15.04 -8.78
N ASP A 49 -4.29 15.31 -7.49
CA ASP A 49 -5.61 15.52 -6.85
C ASP A 49 -6.59 14.34 -6.95
N LYS A 50 -6.07 13.13 -7.18
CA LYS A 50 -6.82 11.88 -7.12
C LYS A 50 -6.35 11.02 -5.97
N LEU A 51 -7.30 10.32 -5.33
CA LEU A 51 -7.02 9.33 -4.30
C LEU A 51 -7.19 7.92 -4.85
N CYS A 52 -6.26 7.05 -4.46
CA CYS A 52 -6.37 5.60 -4.63
C CYS A 52 -6.25 4.95 -3.25
N SER A 53 -6.99 3.87 -3.01
CA SER A 53 -6.96 3.14 -1.75
C SER A 53 -6.61 1.69 -2.01
N ILE A 54 -5.52 1.22 -1.43
CA ILE A 54 -5.03 -0.15 -1.63
C ILE A 54 -5.00 -0.86 -0.29
N GLU A 55 -5.65 -2.03 -0.21
CA GLU A 55 -5.61 -2.88 0.99
C GLU A 55 -4.55 -3.96 0.81
N ILE A 56 -3.62 -4.04 1.76
CA ILE A 56 -2.53 -5.00 1.76
C ILE A 56 -2.64 -5.87 3.02
N PRO A 57 -2.74 -7.20 2.89
CA PRO A 57 -2.82 -8.09 4.05
C PRO A 57 -1.61 -7.94 4.96
N ARG A 58 -1.84 -7.88 6.28
CA ARG A 58 -0.76 -7.77 7.27
C ARG A 58 0.27 -8.89 7.15
N LYS A 59 -0.18 -10.13 6.91
CA LYS A 59 0.68 -11.30 6.73
C LYS A 59 1.65 -11.15 5.55
N LEU A 60 1.20 -10.51 4.47
CA LEU A 60 2.04 -10.25 3.31
C LEU A 60 3.16 -9.28 3.70
N LEU A 61 2.82 -8.17 4.35
CA LEU A 61 3.79 -7.17 4.79
C LEU A 61 4.78 -7.72 5.82
N GLU A 62 4.33 -8.53 6.77
CA GLU A 62 5.20 -9.21 7.74
C GLU A 62 6.16 -10.20 7.05
N GLY A 63 5.68 -10.92 6.04
CA GLY A 63 6.49 -11.88 5.28
C GLY A 63 7.49 -11.22 4.33
N VAL A 64 7.15 -10.08 3.72
CA VAL A 64 8.08 -9.31 2.87
C VAL A 64 9.32 -8.87 3.65
N ARG A 65 9.19 -8.56 4.96
CA ARG A 65 10.33 -8.21 5.83
C ARG A 65 11.42 -9.29 5.86
N SER A 66 11.04 -10.55 5.63
CA SER A 66 11.96 -11.68 5.65
C SER A 66 12.75 -11.88 4.34
N ARG A 67 12.69 -10.92 3.39
CA ARG A 67 13.28 -11.01 2.04
C ARG A 67 12.80 -12.22 1.25
N ASN A 68 11.52 -12.55 1.42
CA ASN A 68 10.88 -13.60 0.65
C ASN A 68 10.50 -13.04 -0.72
N SER A 69 11.28 -13.38 -1.74
CA SER A 69 11.11 -12.87 -3.11
C SER A 69 9.72 -13.12 -3.67
N VAL A 70 9.09 -14.26 -3.33
CA VAL A 70 7.72 -14.59 -3.77
C VAL A 70 6.71 -13.59 -3.20
N LEU A 71 6.89 -13.16 -1.96
CA LEU A 71 6.00 -12.20 -1.32
C LEU A 71 6.25 -10.77 -1.80
N GLU A 72 7.50 -10.44 -2.17
CA GLU A 72 7.83 -9.16 -2.80
C GLU A 72 7.23 -9.05 -4.20
N GLU A 73 7.27 -10.13 -5.00
CA GLU A 73 6.61 -10.20 -6.31
C GLU A 73 5.09 -10.06 -6.14
N GLU A 74 4.49 -10.74 -5.16
CA GLU A 74 3.07 -10.62 -4.86
C GLU A 74 2.67 -9.20 -4.45
N LEU A 75 3.47 -8.54 -3.59
CA LEU A 75 3.28 -7.15 -3.21
C LEU A 75 3.34 -6.23 -4.43
N THR A 76 4.36 -6.41 -5.26
CA THR A 76 4.54 -5.63 -6.49
C THR A 76 3.35 -5.80 -7.42
N ARG A 77 2.85 -7.03 -7.59
CA ARG A 77 1.66 -7.31 -8.41
C ARG A 77 0.42 -6.60 -7.89
N ILE A 78 0.19 -6.61 -6.57
CA ILE A 78 -0.96 -5.91 -5.96
C ILE A 78 -0.86 -4.40 -6.21
N LEU A 79 0.31 -3.82 -5.97
CA LEU A 79 0.54 -2.39 -6.18
C LEU A 79 0.38 -2.01 -7.65
N ASP A 80 1.01 -2.75 -8.56
CA ASP A 80 0.98 -2.47 -10.00
C ASP A 80 -0.45 -2.58 -10.55
N THR A 81 -1.17 -3.65 -10.18
CA THR A 81 -2.58 -3.82 -10.58
C THR A 81 -3.45 -2.67 -10.09
N ASN A 82 -3.32 -2.23 -8.84
CA ASN A 82 -4.19 -1.17 -8.33
C ASN A 82 -3.77 0.23 -8.83
N ILE A 83 -2.47 0.50 -8.96
CA ILE A 83 -1.96 1.81 -9.35
C ILE A 83 -2.14 2.07 -10.85
N GLN A 84 -1.94 1.05 -11.69
CA GLN A 84 -2.11 1.18 -13.15
C GLN A 84 -3.59 1.22 -13.55
N HIS A 85 -4.48 0.60 -12.77
CA HIS A 85 -5.92 0.68 -13.04
C HIS A 85 -6.45 2.09 -12.73
N THR A 86 -6.94 2.77 -13.76
CA THR A 86 -7.55 4.11 -13.66
C THR A 86 -8.69 4.18 -12.65
N ASP A 87 -9.37 3.06 -12.42
CA ASP A 87 -10.54 2.96 -11.54
C ASP A 87 -10.17 3.13 -10.05
N CYS A 88 -8.90 2.91 -9.67
CA CYS A 88 -8.49 3.19 -8.30
C CYS A 88 -8.48 4.70 -8.01
N TRP A 89 -8.17 5.52 -9.02
CA TRP A 89 -7.92 6.95 -8.87
C TRP A 89 -9.18 7.79 -8.97
N ASN A 90 -9.83 7.97 -7.83
CA ASN A 90 -11.03 8.79 -7.70
C ASN A 90 -10.67 10.26 -7.50
N LYS A 91 -11.35 11.18 -8.21
CA LYS A 91 -11.22 12.62 -7.95
C LYS A 91 -11.75 12.94 -6.55
N ILE A 92 -11.01 13.78 -5.83
CA ILE A 92 -11.42 14.38 -4.55
C ILE A 92 -12.37 15.54 -4.82
#